data_AF-A0A7Z0HYY2-F1
#
_entry.id   AF-A0A7Z0HYY2-F1
#
_cell.length_a   1.000
_cell.length_b   1.000
_cell.length_c   1.000
_cell.angle_alpha   90.00
_cell.angle_beta   90.00
_cell.angle_gamma   90.00
#
_symmetry.space_group_name_H-M   'P 1'
#
loop_
_entity.id
_entity.type
_entity.pdbx_description
1 polymer ?
#
loop_
_entity_poly.entity_id
_entity_poly.type
_entity_poly.pdbx_seq_one_letter_code
_entity_poly.pdbx_strand_id
1 'polypeptide(L)'
;MAKRHVDEILTVSALKLEQGVQNVRKNHPDARVTKLVVGKHVYWMKQSERHETVKKRLRKGCGTEALRRERANLKELAARGVPVPDVVAFDDDYLVIADCGLTLNDLFLSPDYRGEDGVRAFFEAGRALAKLHGQGLALGRGKAKDFCWDGQTVRFIDLEESPAAFDPQSNGRTNLVNFVFHTFFAAFQLQRDVYAEARAFLRGYAADGSDATRQTLECASRWARRRWWMAALSIPVGFLRPLGRAPDFKATAPTLILLAYPVPDRPEAFATVPQLAEAMPSRQPTKAAR
;
A
#
# COMPACT_ATOMS: atom_id res chain seq x y z
N MET A 1 -9.09 -44.32 -7.63
CA MET A 1 -9.66 -43.81 -6.36
C MET A 1 -9.25 -42.37 -6.04
N ALA A 2 -8.00 -41.97 -6.19
CA ALA A 2 -7.53 -40.60 -5.86
C ALA A 2 -8.28 -39.46 -6.60
N LYS A 3 -8.57 -39.61 -7.90
CA LYS A 3 -9.24 -38.58 -8.70
C LYS A 3 -10.67 -38.28 -8.21
N ARG A 4 -11.46 -39.32 -7.90
CA ARG A 4 -12.82 -39.18 -7.32
C ARG A 4 -12.82 -38.47 -5.97
N HIS A 5 -11.84 -38.77 -5.13
CA HIS A 5 -11.72 -38.15 -3.81
C HIS A 5 -11.34 -36.66 -3.89
N VAL A 6 -10.45 -36.30 -4.83
CA VAL A 6 -10.11 -34.90 -5.11
C VAL A 6 -11.31 -34.14 -5.67
N ASP A 7 -12.05 -34.72 -6.62
CA ASP A 7 -13.22 -34.10 -7.22
C ASP A 7 -14.35 -33.87 -6.18
N GLU A 8 -14.55 -34.81 -5.25
CA GLU A 8 -15.53 -34.71 -4.17
C GLU A 8 -15.15 -33.63 -3.14
N ILE A 9 -13.87 -33.53 -2.76
CA ILE A 9 -13.36 -32.49 -1.85
C ILE A 9 -13.50 -31.09 -2.46
N LEU A 10 -13.20 -30.94 -3.75
CA LEU A 10 -13.38 -29.67 -4.47
C LEU A 10 -14.86 -29.28 -4.53
N THR A 11 -15.75 -30.24 -4.77
CA THR A 11 -17.20 -30.01 -4.84
C THR A 11 -17.79 -29.62 -3.50
N VAL A 12 -17.43 -30.30 -2.41
CA VAL A 12 -17.91 -29.97 -1.05
C VAL A 12 -17.39 -28.60 -0.60
N SER A 13 -16.16 -28.24 -0.97
CA SER A 13 -15.57 -26.94 -0.64
C SER A 13 -16.26 -25.80 -1.40
N ALA A 14 -16.59 -26.01 -2.68
CA ALA A 14 -17.36 -25.06 -3.48
C ALA A 14 -18.76 -24.82 -2.90
N LEU A 15 -19.47 -25.90 -2.52
CA LEU A 15 -20.82 -25.80 -1.97
C LEU A 15 -20.84 -25.07 -0.61
N LYS A 16 -19.82 -25.29 0.25
CA LYS A 16 -19.67 -24.54 1.51
C LYS A 16 -19.35 -23.07 1.28
N LEU A 17 -18.56 -22.75 0.25
CA LEU A 17 -18.28 -21.37 -0.12
C LEU A 17 -19.54 -20.65 -0.60
N GLU A 18 -20.33 -21.28 -1.46
CA GLU A 18 -21.63 -20.74 -1.92
C GLU A 18 -22.57 -20.49 -0.73
N GLN A 19 -22.69 -21.43 0.20
CA GLN A 19 -23.47 -21.24 1.42
C GLN A 19 -22.98 -20.06 2.26
N GLY A 20 -21.66 -19.90 2.41
CA GLY A 20 -21.05 -18.77 3.10
C GLY A 20 -21.39 -17.43 2.45
N VAL A 21 -21.28 -17.37 1.12
CA VAL A 21 -21.66 -16.18 0.32
C VAL A 21 -23.14 -15.84 0.52
N GLN A 22 -24.05 -16.80 0.39
CA GLN A 22 -25.48 -16.54 0.57
C GLN A 22 -25.81 -16.08 2.00
N ASN A 23 -25.13 -16.63 3.01
CA ASN A 23 -25.32 -16.23 4.39
C ASN A 23 -24.91 -14.76 4.62
N VAL A 24 -23.78 -14.34 4.05
CA VAL A 24 -23.35 -12.93 4.12
C VAL A 24 -24.33 -12.02 3.38
N ARG A 25 -24.79 -12.39 2.19
CA ARG A 25 -25.79 -11.60 1.46
C ARG A 25 -27.09 -11.42 2.24
N LYS A 26 -27.51 -12.44 2.98
CA LYS A 26 -28.73 -12.41 3.79
C LYS A 26 -28.58 -11.58 5.07
N ASN A 27 -27.49 -11.76 5.80
CA ASN A 27 -27.33 -11.18 7.15
C ASN A 27 -26.57 -9.85 7.16
N HIS A 28 -25.77 -9.58 6.12
CA HIS A 28 -24.95 -8.38 5.98
C HIS A 28 -25.10 -7.77 4.57
N PRO A 29 -26.33 -7.45 4.11
CA PRO A 29 -26.58 -6.98 2.75
C PRO A 29 -25.88 -5.65 2.40
N ASP A 30 -25.62 -4.81 3.41
CA ASP A 30 -25.03 -3.48 3.23
C ASP A 30 -23.53 -3.41 3.62
N ALA A 31 -22.95 -4.52 4.06
CA ALA A 31 -21.52 -4.57 4.39
C ALA A 31 -20.68 -4.53 3.11
N ARG A 32 -19.77 -3.55 3.00
CA ARG A 32 -18.90 -3.44 1.82
C ARG A 32 -17.88 -4.59 1.74
N VAL A 33 -17.30 -4.97 2.87
CA VAL A 33 -16.26 -6.00 2.95
C VAL A 33 -16.55 -6.90 4.15
N THR A 34 -16.67 -8.20 3.92
CA THR A 34 -17.00 -9.20 4.94
C THR A 34 -15.99 -10.34 4.90
N LYS A 35 -15.51 -10.76 6.08
CA LYS A 35 -14.65 -11.94 6.21
C LYS A 35 -15.51 -13.21 6.16
N LEU A 36 -15.11 -14.15 5.33
CA LEU A 36 -15.70 -15.48 5.20
C LEU A 36 -14.68 -16.52 5.66
N VAL A 37 -15.09 -17.46 6.50
CA VAL A 37 -14.26 -18.59 6.93
C VAL A 37 -14.94 -19.87 6.48
N VAL A 38 -14.27 -20.65 5.62
CA VAL A 38 -14.77 -21.93 5.11
C VAL A 38 -13.74 -23.00 5.41
N GLY A 39 -14.05 -23.85 6.39
CA GLY A 39 -13.08 -24.80 6.92
C GLY A 39 -11.88 -24.09 7.55
N LYS A 40 -10.69 -24.30 6.99
CA LYS A 40 -9.44 -23.64 7.42
C LYS A 40 -9.07 -22.43 6.57
N HIS A 41 -9.82 -22.15 5.50
CA HIS A 41 -9.52 -21.07 4.57
C HIS A 41 -10.30 -19.82 4.91
N VAL A 42 -9.63 -18.68 4.74
CA VAL A 42 -10.21 -17.35 4.90
C VAL A 42 -10.39 -16.72 3.52
N TYR A 43 -11.51 -16.06 3.33
CA TYR A 43 -11.85 -15.30 2.13
C TYR A 43 -12.39 -13.92 2.51
N TRP A 44 -12.30 -12.98 1.58
CA TRP A 44 -12.87 -11.65 1.72
C TRP A 44 -13.91 -11.44 0.63
N MET A 45 -15.14 -11.21 1.06
CA MET A 45 -16.25 -10.87 0.18
C MET A 45 -16.42 -9.37 0.13
N LYS A 46 -16.24 -8.79 -1.05
CA LYS A 46 -16.54 -7.39 -1.35
C LYS A 46 -17.91 -7.29 -2.01
N GLN A 47 -18.78 -6.43 -1.51
CA GLN A 47 -20.11 -6.17 -2.05
C GLN A 47 -20.19 -4.73 -2.59
N SER A 48 -21.01 -4.53 -3.60
CA SER A 48 -21.17 -3.21 -4.21
C SER A 48 -21.74 -2.21 -3.19
N GLU A 49 -21.10 -1.04 -3.04
CA GLU A 49 -21.68 0.04 -2.20
C GLU A 49 -23.02 0.47 -2.79
N ARG A 50 -24.11 0.30 -2.03
CA ARG A 50 -25.41 0.90 -2.35
C ARG A 50 -25.36 2.39 -1.99
N HIS A 51 -25.35 3.25 -2.99
CA HIS A 51 -25.42 4.69 -2.78
C HIS A 51 -26.87 5.15 -2.75
N GLU A 52 -27.33 5.52 -1.55
CA GLU A 52 -28.70 6.01 -1.32
C GLU A 52 -29.02 7.31 -2.07
N THR A 53 -28.00 8.09 -2.46
CA THR A 53 -28.18 9.38 -3.11
C THR A 53 -27.40 9.47 -4.40
N VAL A 54 -28.02 10.10 -5.41
CA VAL A 54 -27.41 10.40 -6.72
C VAL A 54 -26.12 11.21 -6.54
N LYS A 55 -26.05 12.11 -5.55
CA LYS A 55 -24.83 12.88 -5.23
C LYS A 55 -23.67 11.99 -4.75
N LYS A 56 -23.93 10.99 -3.89
CA LYS A 56 -22.91 10.00 -3.49
C LYS A 56 -22.47 9.16 -4.70
N ARG A 57 -23.41 8.77 -5.58
CA ARG A 57 -23.14 8.00 -6.81
C ARG A 57 -22.32 8.78 -7.84
N LEU A 58 -22.59 10.07 -8.03
CA LEU A 58 -21.80 10.95 -8.90
C LEU A 58 -20.36 11.12 -8.39
N ARG A 59 -20.16 11.22 -7.07
CA ARG A 59 -18.83 11.43 -6.48
C ARG A 59 -17.98 10.16 -6.42
N LYS A 60 -18.59 9.02 -6.11
CA LYS A 60 -17.89 7.74 -5.86
C LYS A 60 -17.98 6.77 -7.04
N GLY A 61 -18.86 7.02 -8.01
CA GLY A 61 -19.16 6.11 -9.11
C GLY A 61 -20.21 5.06 -8.75
N CYS A 62 -20.32 4.02 -9.58
CA CYS A 62 -21.19 2.87 -9.35
C CYS A 62 -20.40 1.73 -8.70
N GLY A 63 -20.81 1.26 -7.52
CA GLY A 63 -20.10 0.20 -6.79
C GLY A 63 -19.97 -1.12 -7.58
N THR A 64 -20.98 -1.46 -8.38
CA THR A 64 -20.97 -2.61 -9.30
C THR A 64 -19.88 -2.47 -10.36
N GLU A 65 -19.72 -1.28 -10.94
CA GLU A 65 -18.66 -1.02 -11.93
C GLU A 65 -17.26 -1.03 -11.32
N ALA A 66 -17.12 -0.56 -10.07
CA ALA A 66 -15.87 -0.67 -9.33
C ALA A 66 -15.47 -2.14 -9.10
N LEU A 67 -16.42 -2.99 -8.69
CA LEU A 67 -16.18 -4.43 -8.52
C LEU A 67 -15.84 -5.14 -9.84
N ARG A 68 -16.57 -4.83 -10.93
CA ARG A 68 -16.28 -5.38 -12.26
C ARG A 68 -14.87 -5.01 -12.72
N ARG A 69 -14.46 -3.76 -12.48
CA ARG A 69 -13.12 -3.27 -12.81
C ARG A 69 -12.05 -3.92 -11.95
N GLU A 70 -12.27 -4.02 -10.64
CA GLU A 70 -11.35 -4.71 -9.74
C GLU A 70 -11.15 -6.17 -10.16
N ARG A 71 -12.23 -6.89 -10.49
CA ARG A 71 -12.15 -8.26 -11.02
C ARG A 71 -11.34 -8.33 -12.32
N ALA A 72 -11.57 -7.41 -13.26
CA ALA A 72 -10.84 -7.37 -14.53
C ALA A 72 -9.34 -7.14 -14.30
N ASN A 73 -9.00 -6.17 -13.43
CA ASN A 73 -7.62 -5.84 -13.08
C ASN A 73 -6.92 -7.00 -12.36
N LEU A 74 -7.60 -7.68 -11.42
CA LEU A 74 -7.07 -8.88 -10.77
C LEU A 74 -6.74 -9.97 -11.79
N LYS A 75 -7.66 -10.25 -12.71
CA LYS A 75 -7.44 -11.25 -13.76
C LYS A 75 -6.28 -10.89 -14.68
N GLU A 76 -6.19 -9.62 -15.10
CA GLU A 76 -5.12 -9.13 -15.97
C GLU A 76 -3.75 -9.20 -15.28
N LEU A 77 -3.66 -8.75 -14.03
CA LEU A 77 -2.42 -8.78 -13.26
C LEU A 77 -1.97 -10.20 -12.96
N ALA A 78 -2.90 -11.09 -12.58
CA ALA A 78 -2.60 -12.51 -12.38
C ALA A 78 -2.06 -13.16 -13.67
N ALA A 79 -2.64 -12.84 -14.84
CA ALA A 79 -2.16 -13.34 -16.13
C ALA A 79 -0.75 -12.87 -16.49
N ARG A 80 -0.29 -11.74 -15.92
CA ARG A 80 1.07 -11.21 -16.06
C ARG A 80 2.02 -11.71 -14.94
N GLY A 81 1.56 -12.62 -14.09
CA GLY A 81 2.34 -13.17 -12.97
C GLY A 81 2.55 -12.19 -11.82
N VAL A 82 1.76 -11.11 -11.75
CA VAL A 82 1.78 -10.18 -10.62
C VAL A 82 1.09 -10.85 -9.43
N PRO A 83 1.70 -10.87 -8.24
CA PRO A 83 1.07 -11.43 -7.05
C PRO A 83 -0.17 -10.61 -6.64
N VAL A 84 -1.34 -11.20 -6.82
CA VAL A 84 -2.65 -10.65 -6.45
C VAL A 84 -3.50 -11.73 -5.79
N PRO A 85 -4.58 -11.38 -5.08
CA PRO A 85 -5.53 -12.36 -4.56
C PRO A 85 -6.16 -13.21 -5.67
N ASP A 86 -6.34 -14.50 -5.41
CA ASP A 86 -7.14 -15.36 -6.27
C ASP A 86 -8.61 -14.96 -6.17
N VAL A 87 -9.27 -14.81 -7.33
CA VAL A 87 -10.72 -14.63 -7.41
C VAL A 87 -11.38 -16.01 -7.31
N VAL A 88 -12.13 -16.23 -6.22
CA VAL A 88 -12.69 -17.54 -5.89
C VAL A 88 -14.16 -17.64 -6.25
N ALA A 89 -14.90 -16.54 -6.13
CA ALA A 89 -16.29 -16.44 -6.59
C ALA A 89 -16.59 -14.98 -6.96
N PHE A 90 -17.55 -14.76 -7.86
CA PHE A 90 -17.99 -13.43 -8.23
C PHE A 90 -19.41 -13.48 -8.80
N ASP A 91 -20.08 -12.34 -8.76
CA ASP A 91 -21.31 -12.05 -9.52
C ASP A 91 -21.30 -10.55 -9.86
N ASP A 92 -22.41 -10.01 -10.31
CA ASP A 92 -22.55 -8.59 -10.63
C ASP A 92 -22.40 -7.68 -9.39
N ASP A 93 -22.89 -8.11 -8.23
CA ASP A 93 -22.94 -7.30 -7.01
C ASP A 93 -21.91 -7.70 -5.94
N TYR A 94 -21.11 -8.75 -6.19
CA TYR A 94 -20.06 -9.16 -5.26
C TYR A 94 -18.82 -9.77 -5.93
N LEU A 95 -17.71 -9.73 -5.20
CA LEU A 95 -16.43 -10.35 -5.53
C LEU A 95 -15.85 -11.02 -4.28
N VAL A 96 -15.49 -12.30 -4.38
CA VAL A 96 -14.84 -13.05 -3.30
C VAL A 96 -13.41 -13.36 -3.70
N ILE A 97 -12.48 -12.96 -2.84
CA ILE A 97 -11.04 -13.18 -3.03
C ILE A 97 -10.46 -14.00 -1.89
N ALA A 98 -9.39 -14.75 -2.18
CA ALA A 98 -8.63 -15.45 -1.16
C ALA A 98 -7.92 -14.48 -0.19
N ASP A 99 -7.76 -14.90 1.06
CA ASP A 99 -6.96 -14.15 2.03
C ASP A 99 -5.51 -13.99 1.58
N CYS A 100 -4.94 -12.80 1.81
CA CYS A 100 -3.59 -12.45 1.39
C CYS A 100 -2.68 -12.13 2.58
N GLY A 101 -3.10 -12.45 3.81
CA GLY A 101 -2.46 -12.00 5.02
C GLY A 101 -2.81 -10.56 5.39
N LEU A 102 -2.04 -10.00 6.32
CA LEU A 102 -2.30 -8.68 6.88
C LEU A 102 -1.89 -7.57 5.91
N THR A 103 -2.65 -6.48 5.86
CA THR A 103 -2.17 -5.28 5.17
C THR A 103 -0.95 -4.72 5.89
N LEU A 104 -0.04 -4.04 5.19
CA LEU A 104 1.14 -3.45 5.83
C LEU A 104 0.77 -2.43 6.93
N ASN A 105 -0.38 -1.78 6.81
CA ASN A 105 -0.89 -0.90 7.87
C ASN A 105 -1.37 -1.69 9.10
N ASP A 106 -2.02 -2.83 8.89
CA ASP A 106 -2.50 -3.69 9.98
C ASP A 106 -1.35 -4.42 10.69
N LEU A 107 -0.18 -4.57 10.04
CA LEU A 107 1.04 -5.06 10.71
C LEU A 107 1.41 -4.18 11.91
N PHE A 108 1.16 -2.85 11.85
CA PHE A 108 1.41 -1.95 12.98
C PHE A 108 0.54 -2.22 14.21
N LEU A 109 -0.64 -2.83 13.99
CA LEU A 109 -1.56 -3.23 15.04
C LEU A 109 -1.23 -4.62 15.59
N SER A 110 -0.58 -5.45 14.78
CA SER A 110 -0.28 -6.82 15.16
C SER A 110 0.84 -6.90 16.20
N PRO A 111 0.66 -7.64 17.31
CA PRO A 111 1.75 -7.96 18.22
C PRO A 111 2.79 -8.90 17.59
N ASP A 112 2.36 -9.73 16.63
CA ASP A 112 3.16 -10.83 16.08
C ASP A 112 4.12 -10.38 14.96
N TYR A 113 3.93 -9.18 14.41
CA TYR A 113 4.72 -8.65 13.30
C TYR A 113 5.47 -7.38 13.70
N ARG A 114 6.20 -7.44 14.82
CA ARG A 114 6.99 -6.32 15.36
C ARG A 114 8.48 -6.51 15.08
N GLY A 115 9.19 -5.40 14.86
CA GLY A 115 10.63 -5.40 14.66
C GLY A 115 11.04 -5.90 13.28
N GLU A 116 11.93 -6.89 13.22
CA GLU A 116 12.55 -7.36 11.97
C GLU A 116 11.53 -7.89 10.95
N ASP A 117 10.44 -8.51 11.40
CA ASP A 117 9.40 -9.04 10.50
C ASP A 117 8.62 -7.93 9.79
N GLY A 118 8.36 -6.81 10.46
CA GLY A 118 7.74 -5.63 9.84
C GLY A 118 8.68 -4.97 8.83
N VAL A 119 9.95 -4.81 9.19
CA VAL A 119 11.00 -4.29 8.28
C VAL A 119 11.14 -5.16 7.04
N ARG A 120 11.13 -6.49 7.20
CA ARG A 120 11.17 -7.46 6.10
C ARG A 120 9.95 -7.34 5.19
N ALA A 121 8.74 -7.24 5.74
CA ALA A 121 7.51 -7.09 4.96
C ALA A 121 7.56 -5.83 4.06
N PHE A 122 8.03 -4.71 4.61
CA PHE A 122 8.18 -3.46 3.86
C PHE A 122 9.28 -3.54 2.80
N PHE A 123 10.41 -4.20 3.09
CA PHE A 123 11.45 -4.46 2.09
C PHE A 123 10.91 -5.28 0.90
N GLU A 124 10.19 -6.38 1.18
CA GLU A 124 9.57 -7.19 0.12
C GLU A 124 8.49 -6.41 -0.64
N ALA A 125 7.79 -5.48 0.01
CA ALA A 125 6.83 -4.61 -0.67
C ALA A 125 7.52 -3.67 -1.66
N GLY A 126 8.68 -3.13 -1.31
CA GLY A 126 9.52 -2.36 -2.22
C GLY A 126 9.94 -3.19 -3.43
N ARG A 127 10.40 -4.43 -3.21
CA ARG A 127 10.76 -5.35 -4.30
C ARG A 127 9.58 -5.71 -5.19
N ALA A 128 8.41 -5.96 -4.60
CA ALA A 128 7.20 -6.26 -5.35
C ALA A 128 6.79 -5.10 -6.26
N LEU A 129 6.85 -3.86 -5.75
CA LEU A 129 6.55 -2.67 -6.55
C LEU A 129 7.58 -2.44 -7.67
N ALA A 130 8.87 -2.66 -7.40
CA ALA A 130 9.91 -2.56 -8.43
C ALA A 130 9.68 -3.56 -9.57
N LYS A 131 9.34 -4.81 -9.24
CA LYS A 131 8.96 -5.83 -10.23
C LYS A 131 7.74 -5.41 -11.06
N LEU A 132 6.71 -4.84 -10.44
CA LEU A 132 5.54 -4.33 -11.15
C LEU A 132 5.93 -3.23 -12.16
N HIS A 133 6.76 -2.28 -11.73
CA HIS A 133 7.28 -1.21 -12.59
C HIS A 133 8.15 -1.77 -13.72
N GLY A 134 8.94 -2.81 -13.45
CA GLY A 134 9.73 -3.54 -14.45
C GLY A 134 8.88 -4.25 -15.51
N GLN A 135 7.61 -4.56 -15.21
CA GLN A 135 6.64 -5.07 -16.19
C GLN A 135 5.92 -3.95 -16.97
N GLY A 136 6.34 -2.69 -16.82
CA GLY A 136 5.71 -1.54 -17.49
C GLY A 136 4.36 -1.15 -16.88
N LEU A 137 4.09 -1.56 -15.64
CA LEU A 137 2.84 -1.30 -14.94
C LEU A 137 3.07 -0.44 -13.69
N ALA A 138 2.17 0.49 -13.43
CA ALA A 138 2.10 1.22 -12.17
C ALA A 138 0.82 0.87 -11.43
N LEU A 139 0.92 0.82 -10.10
CA LEU A 139 -0.22 0.63 -9.22
C LEU A 139 -1.05 1.93 -9.22
N GLY A 140 -2.38 1.88 -9.12
CA GLY A 140 -3.21 3.10 -9.19
C GLY A 140 -2.87 4.11 -8.09
N ARG A 141 -3.31 3.85 -6.85
CA ARG A 141 -3.07 4.74 -5.71
C ARG A 141 -1.72 4.49 -5.03
N GLY A 142 -1.27 3.24 -4.98
CA GLY A 142 0.01 2.84 -4.41
C GLY A 142 0.19 3.17 -2.92
N LYS A 143 -0.83 2.92 -2.08
CA LYS A 143 -0.76 3.20 -0.63
C LYS A 143 -0.27 1.96 0.11
N ALA A 144 0.38 2.12 1.26
CA ALA A 144 0.83 0.98 2.08
C ALA A 144 -0.29 -0.02 2.44
N LYS A 145 -1.53 0.46 2.65
CA LYS A 145 -2.70 -0.41 2.89
C LYS A 145 -3.10 -1.30 1.71
N ASP A 146 -2.63 -0.99 0.50
CA ASP A 146 -2.94 -1.73 -0.73
C ASP A 146 -2.00 -2.93 -0.93
N PHE A 147 -1.13 -3.19 0.05
CA PHE A 147 -0.14 -4.27 0.07
C PHE A 147 -0.46 -5.20 1.24
N CYS A 148 -0.60 -6.49 0.96
CA CYS A 148 -0.79 -7.54 1.96
C CYS A 148 0.45 -8.43 2.07
N TRP A 149 0.76 -8.87 3.28
CA TRP A 149 1.88 -9.74 3.61
C TRP A 149 1.39 -10.98 4.36
N ASP A 150 1.76 -12.15 3.84
CA ASP A 150 1.43 -13.46 4.42
C ASP A 150 2.63 -14.14 5.14
N GLY A 151 3.75 -13.42 5.30
CA GLY A 151 5.01 -13.97 5.81
C GLY A 151 6.00 -14.43 4.72
N GLN A 152 5.56 -14.51 3.46
CA GLN A 152 6.36 -15.00 2.34
C GLN A 152 6.30 -14.11 1.10
N THR A 153 5.10 -13.68 0.70
CA THR A 153 4.87 -12.93 -0.53
C THR A 153 3.99 -11.72 -0.28
N VAL A 154 4.37 -10.59 -0.90
CA VAL A 154 3.53 -9.40 -0.93
C VAL A 154 2.54 -9.50 -2.09
N ARG A 155 1.25 -9.28 -1.81
CA ARG A 155 0.18 -9.23 -2.82
C ARG A 155 -0.47 -7.85 -2.87
N PHE A 156 -0.83 -7.41 -4.07
CA PHE A 156 -1.55 -6.15 -4.26
C PHE A 156 -3.05 -6.34 -4.15
N ILE A 157 -3.72 -5.47 -3.40
CA ILE A 157 -5.17 -5.46 -3.22
C ILE A 157 -5.75 -4.08 -3.56
N ASP A 158 -7.09 -3.94 -3.50
CA ASP A 158 -7.78 -2.66 -3.75
C ASP A 158 -7.46 -2.09 -5.15
N LEU A 159 -7.56 -2.97 -6.15
CA LEU A 159 -7.23 -2.70 -7.55
C LEU A 159 -8.43 -2.10 -8.29
N GLU A 160 -9.15 -1.19 -7.65
CA GLU A 160 -10.30 -0.49 -8.24
C GLU A 160 -9.87 0.47 -9.35
N GLU A 161 -8.64 0.95 -9.31
CA GLU A 161 -8.04 1.74 -10.38
C GLU A 161 -7.25 0.79 -11.30
N SER A 162 -7.49 0.91 -12.60
CA SER A 162 -6.77 0.10 -13.57
C SER A 162 -5.27 0.40 -13.50
N PRO A 163 -4.42 -0.64 -13.55
CA PRO A 163 -2.99 -0.46 -13.69
C PRO A 163 -2.70 0.48 -14.85
N ALA A 164 -1.93 1.52 -14.58
CA ALA A 164 -1.55 2.47 -15.61
C ALA A 164 -0.27 1.99 -16.31
N ALA A 165 -0.09 2.41 -17.56
CA ALA A 165 1.21 2.27 -18.23
C ALA A 165 2.26 3.02 -17.42
N PHE A 166 3.31 2.32 -16.99
CA PHE A 166 4.32 2.87 -16.10
C PHE A 166 5.10 4.02 -16.76
N ASP A 167 5.21 5.12 -16.02
CA ASP A 167 6.11 6.22 -16.30
C ASP A 167 6.79 6.64 -14.97
N PRO A 168 8.13 6.55 -14.89
CA PRO A 168 8.91 6.96 -13.73
C PRO A 168 8.59 8.38 -13.23
N GLN A 169 8.29 9.31 -14.14
CA GLN A 169 8.11 10.72 -13.80
C GLN A 169 6.72 11.03 -13.23
N SER A 170 5.71 10.21 -13.55
CA SER A 170 4.32 10.42 -13.15
C SER A 170 3.84 9.37 -12.15
N ASN A 171 3.30 8.25 -12.60
CA ASN A 171 2.69 7.23 -11.75
C ASN A 171 3.72 6.46 -10.92
N GLY A 172 4.92 6.20 -11.44
CA GLY A 172 6.00 5.57 -10.68
C GLY A 172 6.39 6.40 -9.46
N ARG A 173 6.68 7.69 -9.69
CA ARG A 173 6.93 8.67 -8.61
C ARG A 173 5.75 8.74 -7.64
N THR A 174 4.53 8.82 -8.16
CA THR A 174 3.31 8.93 -7.34
C THR A 174 3.13 7.72 -6.43
N ASN A 175 3.42 6.50 -6.91
CA ASN A 175 3.40 5.30 -6.07
C ASN A 175 4.40 5.38 -4.92
N LEU A 176 5.65 5.78 -5.17
CA LEU A 176 6.64 5.93 -4.09
C LEU A 176 6.22 6.99 -3.06
N VAL A 177 5.74 8.14 -3.54
CA VAL A 177 5.29 9.25 -2.67
C VAL A 177 4.09 8.82 -1.84
N ASN A 178 3.07 8.24 -2.46
CA ASN A 178 1.85 7.82 -1.78
C ASN A 178 2.12 6.69 -0.80
N PHE A 179 2.99 5.74 -1.14
CA PHE A 179 3.36 4.66 -0.24
C PHE A 179 3.96 5.24 1.04
N VAL A 180 5.06 5.99 0.91
CA VAL A 180 5.79 6.56 2.07
C VAL A 180 4.89 7.50 2.88
N PHE A 181 4.12 8.35 2.22
CA PHE A 181 3.17 9.24 2.89
C PHE A 181 2.13 8.47 3.70
N HIS A 182 1.52 7.43 3.11
CA HIS A 182 0.47 6.67 3.78
C HIS A 182 1.02 5.75 4.88
N THR A 183 2.28 5.31 4.79
CA THR A 183 3.01 4.65 5.89
C THR A 183 3.10 5.57 7.10
N PHE A 184 3.63 6.78 6.94
CA PHE A 184 3.73 7.74 8.05
C PHE A 184 2.36 8.18 8.56
N PHE A 185 1.40 8.42 7.66
CA PHE A 185 0.04 8.80 8.02
C PHE A 185 -0.61 7.78 8.95
N ALA A 186 -0.52 6.48 8.62
CA ALA A 186 -1.06 5.42 9.45
C ALA A 186 -0.32 5.35 10.80
N ALA A 187 1.01 5.43 10.78
CA ALA A 187 1.83 5.39 11.99
C ALA A 187 1.51 6.54 12.96
N PHE A 188 1.27 7.76 12.47
CA PHE A 188 0.89 8.89 13.32
C PHE A 188 -0.48 8.73 13.97
N GLN A 189 -1.43 8.05 13.33
CA GLN A 189 -2.72 7.73 13.96
C GLN A 189 -2.55 6.72 15.09
N LEU A 190 -1.58 5.81 14.94
CA LEU A 190 -1.29 4.73 15.89
C LEU A 190 -0.19 5.08 16.90
N GLN A 191 0.38 6.29 16.82
CA GLN A 191 1.51 6.75 17.63
C GLN A 191 2.72 5.80 17.56
N ARG A 192 3.08 5.37 16.35
CA ARG A 192 4.20 4.46 16.08
C ARG A 192 5.34 5.17 15.36
N ASP A 193 6.57 4.76 15.69
CA ASP A 193 7.73 5.01 14.84
C ASP A 193 7.80 3.91 13.77
N VAL A 194 7.87 4.32 12.51
CA VAL A 194 7.88 3.43 11.33
C VAL A 194 8.99 3.81 10.34
N TYR A 195 9.98 4.60 10.80
CA TYR A 195 11.04 5.08 9.93
C TYR A 195 11.85 3.93 9.32
N ALA A 196 12.10 2.87 10.11
CA ALA A 196 12.83 1.69 9.66
C ALA A 196 12.10 0.97 8.52
N GLU A 197 10.79 0.80 8.64
CA GLU A 197 9.90 0.16 7.67
C GLU A 197 9.78 1.00 6.38
N ALA A 198 9.52 2.30 6.50
CA ALA A 198 9.46 3.21 5.36
C ALA A 198 10.80 3.25 4.61
N ARG A 199 11.93 3.24 5.34
CA ARG A 199 13.28 3.15 4.76
C ARG A 199 13.51 1.79 4.10
N ALA A 200 13.08 0.70 4.72
CA ALA A 200 13.21 -0.65 4.19
C ALA A 200 12.47 -0.82 2.86
N PHE A 201 11.29 -0.23 2.73
CA PHE A 201 10.57 -0.17 1.45
C PHE A 201 11.39 0.49 0.35
N LEU A 202 11.99 1.66 0.59
CA LEU A 202 12.82 2.33 -0.41
C LEU A 202 14.07 1.52 -0.75
N ARG A 203 14.69 0.84 0.23
CA ARG A 203 15.82 -0.07 -0.01
C ARG A 203 15.40 -1.27 -0.86
N GLY A 204 14.26 -1.89 -0.55
CA GLY A 204 13.73 -3.01 -1.31
C GLY A 204 13.37 -2.62 -2.74
N TYR A 205 12.81 -1.42 -2.92
CA TYR A 205 12.56 -0.86 -4.25
C TYR A 205 13.88 -0.67 -5.02
N ALA A 206 14.88 -0.04 -4.39
CA ALA A 206 16.20 0.20 -4.99
C ALA A 206 16.99 -1.08 -5.33
N ALA A 207 16.78 -2.16 -4.58
CA ALA A 207 17.51 -3.43 -4.72
C ALA A 207 17.31 -4.11 -6.10
N ASP A 208 16.26 -3.75 -6.83
CA ASP A 208 16.06 -4.17 -8.22
C ASP A 208 17.16 -3.64 -9.16
N GLY A 209 17.69 -2.44 -8.88
CA GLY A 209 18.83 -1.89 -9.59
C GLY A 209 18.60 -1.52 -11.06
N SER A 210 17.38 -1.65 -11.60
CA SER A 210 17.09 -1.25 -12.98
C SER A 210 17.12 0.28 -13.17
N ASP A 211 17.31 0.72 -14.42
CA ASP A 211 17.27 2.15 -14.76
C ASP A 211 15.89 2.76 -14.49
N ALA A 212 14.82 1.98 -14.68
CA ALA A 212 13.45 2.37 -14.32
C ALA A 212 13.33 2.68 -12.82
N THR A 213 13.85 1.79 -11.98
CA THR A 213 13.86 1.96 -10.52
C THR A 213 14.69 3.18 -10.11
N ARG A 214 15.90 3.34 -10.65
CA ARG A 214 16.77 4.50 -10.38
C ARG A 214 16.11 5.82 -10.79
N GLN A 215 15.58 5.88 -12.01
CA GLN A 215 14.91 7.07 -12.53
C GLN A 215 13.68 7.44 -11.69
N THR A 216 12.92 6.44 -11.24
CA THR A 216 11.74 6.67 -10.39
C THR A 216 12.13 7.26 -9.03
N LEU A 217 13.17 6.69 -8.39
CA LEU A 217 13.72 7.22 -7.14
C LEU A 217 14.23 8.65 -7.31
N GLU A 218 15.01 8.93 -8.37
CA GLU A 218 15.48 10.28 -8.67
C GLU A 218 14.33 11.27 -8.91
N CYS A 219 13.27 10.84 -9.59
CA CYS A 219 12.07 11.66 -9.81
C CYS A 219 11.36 11.96 -8.49
N ALA A 220 11.23 10.98 -7.59
CA ALA A 220 10.67 11.17 -6.26
C ALA A 220 11.54 12.10 -5.41
N SER A 221 12.86 11.95 -5.44
CA SER A 221 13.76 12.82 -4.68
C SER A 221 13.80 14.24 -5.19
N ARG A 222 13.82 14.45 -6.52
CA ARG A 222 13.70 15.81 -7.08
C ARG A 222 12.37 16.44 -6.73
N TRP A 223 11.29 15.67 -6.76
CA TRP A 223 9.96 16.14 -6.38
C TRP A 223 9.91 16.56 -4.91
N ALA A 224 10.50 15.75 -4.01
CA ALA A 224 10.55 16.02 -2.58
C ALA A 224 11.45 17.23 -2.26
N ARG A 225 12.66 17.29 -2.86
CA ARG A 225 13.58 18.42 -2.69
C ARG A 225 12.99 19.74 -3.19
N ARG A 226 12.18 19.76 -4.26
CA ARG A 226 11.49 21.01 -4.69
C ARG A 226 10.38 21.45 -3.74
N ARG A 227 9.93 20.55 -2.87
CA ARG A 227 8.79 20.71 -1.97
C ARG A 227 9.18 20.77 -0.50
N TRP A 228 10.49 20.84 -0.22
CA TRP A 228 11.03 20.90 1.14
C TRP A 228 10.40 22.00 2.00
N TRP A 229 10.03 23.13 1.39
CA TRP A 229 9.34 24.24 2.07
C TRP A 229 8.02 23.83 2.72
N MET A 230 7.32 22.82 2.18
CA MET A 230 6.10 22.28 2.80
C MET A 230 6.41 21.58 4.13
N ALA A 231 7.59 20.97 4.27
CA ALA A 231 8.01 20.39 5.55
C ALA A 231 8.10 21.48 6.61
N ALA A 232 8.74 22.61 6.30
CA ALA A 232 8.86 23.75 7.20
C ALA A 232 7.49 24.34 7.61
N LEU A 233 6.52 24.41 6.69
CA LEU A 233 5.16 24.86 6.99
C LEU A 233 4.33 23.83 7.77
N SER A 234 4.59 22.54 7.58
CA SER A 234 3.83 21.48 8.25
C SER A 234 4.15 21.34 9.74
N ILE A 235 5.36 21.73 10.15
CA ILE A 235 5.84 21.60 11.54
C ILE A 235 5.01 22.48 12.51
N PRO A 236 4.86 23.81 12.30
CA PRO A 236 4.04 24.64 13.20
C PRO A 236 2.58 24.18 13.27
N VAL A 237 1.99 23.79 12.13
CA VAL A 237 0.60 23.32 12.06
C VAL A 237 0.40 21.99 12.79
N GLY A 238 1.40 21.11 12.76
CA GLY A 238 1.42 19.85 13.47
C GLY A 238 1.56 19.99 15.00
N PHE A 239 2.29 21.01 15.47
CA PHE A 239 2.44 21.34 16.90
C PHE A 239 1.24 22.08 17.49
N LEU A 240 0.57 22.94 16.70
CA LEU A 240 -0.63 23.68 17.12
C LEU A 240 -1.87 22.79 17.27
N ARG A 241 -1.79 21.50 16.89
CA ARG A 241 -2.91 20.55 16.98
C ARG A 241 -2.50 19.32 17.82
N PRO A 242 -3.33 18.89 18.80
CA PRO A 242 -3.00 17.78 19.68
C PRO A 242 -2.73 16.46 18.92
N LEU A 243 -2.03 15.51 19.56
CA LEU A 243 -1.79 14.17 19.00
C LEU A 243 -3.09 13.53 18.49
N GLY A 244 -3.05 12.93 17.30
CA GLY A 244 -4.23 12.36 16.62
C GLY A 244 -5.06 13.35 15.78
N ARG A 245 -4.88 14.67 15.93
CA ARG A 245 -5.48 15.67 15.03
C ARG A 245 -4.43 16.14 14.02
N ALA A 246 -4.78 16.06 12.72
CA ALA A 246 -3.97 16.41 11.55
C ALA A 246 -2.81 15.45 11.16
N PRO A 247 -3.05 14.13 11.01
CA PRO A 247 -2.05 13.16 10.57
C PRO A 247 -1.43 13.48 9.20
N ASP A 248 -2.17 14.14 8.29
CA ASP A 248 -1.66 14.55 6.98
C ASP A 248 -0.47 15.51 7.07
N PHE A 249 -0.55 16.50 7.98
CA PHE A 249 0.52 17.47 8.20
C PHE A 249 1.73 16.80 8.85
N LYS A 250 1.49 15.90 9.81
CA LYS A 250 2.56 15.17 10.50
C LYS A 250 3.29 14.20 9.57
N ALA A 251 2.59 13.58 8.62
CA ALA A 251 3.19 12.70 7.61
C ALA A 251 4.01 13.46 6.54
N THR A 252 3.73 14.75 6.32
CA THR A 252 4.34 15.53 5.23
C THR A 252 5.86 15.67 5.39
N ALA A 253 6.33 16.18 6.53
CA ALA A 253 7.76 16.39 6.77
C ALA A 253 8.61 15.10 6.68
N PRO A 254 8.30 13.99 7.39
CA PRO A 254 9.10 12.78 7.31
C PRO A 254 9.08 12.15 5.91
N THR A 255 7.95 12.25 5.18
CA THR A 255 7.88 11.81 3.78
C THR A 255 8.86 12.56 2.89
N LEU A 256 8.86 13.90 2.98
CA LEU A 256 9.73 14.73 2.16
C LEU A 256 11.21 14.53 2.52
N ILE A 257 11.54 14.39 3.81
CA ILE A 257 12.91 14.15 4.28
C ILE A 257 13.42 12.80 3.75
N LEU A 258 12.65 11.73 3.96
CA LEU A 258 13.05 10.39 3.57
C LEU A 258 13.20 10.25 2.05
N LEU A 259 12.30 10.86 1.26
CA LEU A 259 12.37 10.81 -0.20
C LEU A 259 13.42 11.76 -0.79
N ALA A 260 13.74 12.88 -0.15
CA ALA A 260 14.77 13.81 -0.63
C ALA A 260 16.17 13.21 -0.57
N TYR A 261 16.39 12.35 0.42
CA TYR A 261 17.63 11.63 0.69
C TYR A 261 17.36 10.12 0.80
N PRO A 262 16.91 9.47 -0.29
CA PRO A 262 16.68 8.03 -0.26
C PRO A 262 18.05 7.38 -0.04
N VAL A 263 18.12 6.53 0.97
CA VAL A 263 19.39 5.98 1.44
C VAL A 263 20.08 5.21 0.32
N PRO A 264 21.28 5.61 -0.13
CA PRO A 264 22.09 4.77 -1.01
C PRO A 264 22.62 3.58 -0.23
N ASP A 265 22.91 2.48 -0.94
CA ASP A 265 23.55 1.26 -0.41
C ASP A 265 24.83 1.60 0.36
N ARG A 266 24.70 1.77 1.68
CA ARG A 266 25.76 1.44 2.62
C ARG A 266 25.15 0.58 3.71
N PRO A 267 25.69 -0.63 3.96
CA PRO A 267 25.21 -1.49 5.03
C PRO A 267 25.40 -0.89 6.44
N GLU A 268 26.11 0.24 6.56
CA GLU A 268 26.51 0.81 7.84
C GLU A 268 26.20 2.31 7.88
N ALA A 269 25.11 2.69 8.53
CA ALA A 269 24.93 3.98 9.19
C ALA A 269 23.54 4.02 9.85
N PHE A 270 23.49 3.50 11.08
CA PHE A 270 22.51 3.96 12.05
C PHE A 270 23.05 5.24 12.68
N ALA A 271 22.49 6.35 12.22
CA ALA A 271 22.63 7.66 12.80
C ALA A 271 21.22 8.11 13.14
N THR A 272 20.91 8.26 14.42
CA THR A 272 19.60 8.73 14.91
C THR A 272 19.30 10.12 14.36
N VAL A 273 18.01 10.47 14.33
CA VAL A 273 17.45 11.76 13.86
C VAL A 273 18.21 13.03 14.31
N PRO A 274 18.92 13.10 15.46
CA PRO A 274 19.73 14.27 15.80
C PRO A 274 20.88 14.58 14.82
N GLN A 275 21.44 13.58 14.12
CA GLN A 275 22.62 13.77 13.26
C GLN A 275 22.29 14.32 11.86
N LEU A 276 21.02 14.25 11.44
CA LEU A 276 20.53 14.91 10.21
C LEU A 276 20.45 16.44 10.36
N ALA A 277 20.34 16.97 11.58
CA ALA A 277 20.38 18.40 11.84
C ALA A 277 21.79 18.99 11.66
N GLU A 278 22.83 18.19 11.89
CA GLU A 278 24.24 18.60 11.71
C GLU A 278 24.70 18.57 10.25
N ALA A 279 24.02 17.79 9.39
CA ALA A 279 24.34 17.66 7.97
C ALA A 279 23.73 18.75 7.07
N MET A 280 22.99 19.72 7.64
CA MET A 280 22.49 20.88 6.89
C MET A 280 23.64 21.87 6.64
N PRO A 281 23.87 22.35 5.40
CA PRO A 281 24.91 23.33 5.14
C PRO A 281 24.64 24.60 5.97
N SER A 282 25.60 24.94 6.84
CA SER A 282 25.52 26.16 7.64
C SER A 282 25.46 27.36 6.70
N ARG A 283 24.40 28.17 6.82
CA ARG A 283 24.40 29.50 6.22
C ARG A 283 25.44 30.32 6.97
N GLN A 284 26.64 30.45 6.41
CA GLN A 284 27.55 31.49 6.87
C GLN A 284 26.90 32.85 6.60
N PRO A 285 26.81 33.75 7.59
CA PRO A 285 26.36 35.10 7.33
C PRO A 285 27.39 35.78 6.44
N THR A 286 26.96 36.20 5.26
CA THR A 286 27.69 37.12 4.39
C THR A 286 28.03 38.37 5.19
N LYS A 287 29.33 38.62 5.39
CA LYS A 287 29.84 39.90 5.87
C LYS A 287 29.31 41.01 4.96
N ALA A 288 28.42 41.84 5.49
CA ALA A 288 28.09 43.11 4.86
C ALA A 288 29.34 43.99 4.93
N ALA A 289 29.79 44.43 3.77
CA ALA A 289 30.81 45.45 3.63
C ALA A 289 30.19 46.84 3.83
N ARG A 290 30.98 47.70 4.49
CA ARG A 290 30.80 49.13 4.79
C ARG A 290 30.06 49.47 6.07
#